data_AF-A0A392PY42-F1
#
_entry.id   AF-A0A392PY42-F1
#
_cell.length_a   1.000
_cell.length_b   1.000
_cell.length_c   1.000
_cell.angle_alpha   90.00
_cell.angle_beta   90.00
_cell.angle_gamma   90.00
#
_symmetry.space_group_name_H-M   'P 1'
#
loop_
_entity.id
_entity.type
_entity.pdbx_description
1 polymer ?
#
loop_
_entity_poly.entity_id
_entity_poly.type
_entity_poly.pdbx_seq_one_letter_code
_entity_poly.pdbx_strand_id
1 'polypeptide(L)'
;TSSKDTKNDSGDIEYESDDSVQVLDHFEPENDGSITLSDPRSTYKLQPKIAKMLYPHQREGLKWLWSLHVRGKGGILGDDMGLGKTMQICGFLAGLFYSRLIRRVLVVAPKTLLPHWIKELSAVGLSEKTREYDCHILDPVQNSENMNFSTYF
;
A
#
# COMPACT_ATOMS: atom_id res chain seq x y z
N THR A 1 29.62 52.91 32.03
CA THR A 1 29.34 53.95 31.02
C THR A 1 28.21 53.45 30.14
N SER A 2 27.25 54.32 29.92
CA SER A 2 25.91 54.06 29.38
C SER A 2 25.89 53.48 27.96
N SER A 3 24.91 52.61 27.71
CA SER A 3 24.51 52.02 26.43
C SER A 3 24.38 53.02 25.29
N LYS A 4 24.68 52.55 24.07
CA LYS A 4 24.22 53.14 22.81
C LYS A 4 23.48 52.09 22.00
N ASP A 5 22.25 52.45 21.64
CA ASP A 5 21.38 51.80 20.66
C ASP A 5 22.05 51.72 19.28
N THR A 6 21.70 50.71 18.48
CA THR A 6 21.23 50.94 17.11
C THR A 6 20.53 49.69 16.56
N LYS A 7 19.27 49.94 16.22
CA LYS A 7 18.32 49.12 15.47
C LYS A 7 18.93 48.74 14.12
N ASN A 8 18.74 47.50 13.67
CA ASN A 8 18.63 47.21 12.23
C ASN A 8 17.60 46.11 12.00
N ASP A 9 16.61 46.53 11.24
CA ASP A 9 15.41 45.90 10.75
C ASP A 9 15.77 44.98 9.57
N SER A 10 15.33 43.73 9.61
CA SER A 10 15.34 42.81 8.47
C SER A 10 14.17 41.86 8.68
N GLY A 11 13.14 42.08 7.87
CA GLY A 11 11.82 41.46 8.01
C GLY A 11 11.87 39.93 7.95
N ASP A 12 11.23 39.33 8.96
CA ASP A 12 10.84 37.95 8.96
C ASP A 12 9.67 37.77 7.98
N ILE A 13 9.89 37.00 6.92
CA ILE A 13 8.82 36.51 6.06
C ILE A 13 8.11 35.40 6.84
N GLU A 14 6.91 35.70 7.34
CA GLU A 14 5.98 34.71 7.87
C GLU A 14 5.58 33.75 6.74
N TYR A 15 6.12 32.53 6.77
CA TYR A 15 5.56 31.40 6.03
C TYR A 15 4.45 30.79 6.90
N GLU A 16 3.21 31.16 6.62
CA GLU A 16 2.05 30.41 7.12
C GLU A 16 2.05 29.01 6.50
N SER A 17 2.60 28.04 7.23
CA SER A 17 2.36 26.63 6.98
C SER A 17 1.11 26.21 7.75
N ASP A 18 -0.03 26.24 7.07
CA ASP A 18 -1.23 25.52 7.50
C ASP A 18 -1.01 24.01 7.24
N ASP A 19 -0.16 23.40 8.07
CA ASP A 19 0.07 21.96 8.06
C ASP A 19 -0.53 21.41 9.36
N SER A 20 -1.86 21.27 9.35
CA SER A 20 -2.58 20.47 10.33
C SER A 20 -2.26 18.99 10.10
N VAL A 21 -1.01 18.60 10.36
CA VAL A 21 -0.62 17.21 10.54
C VAL A 21 -1.20 16.82 11.90
N GLN A 22 -2.34 16.15 11.89
CA GLN A 22 -2.85 15.52 13.10
C GLN A 22 -1.78 14.55 13.58
N VAL A 23 -1.15 14.92 14.68
CA VAL A 23 -0.22 14.10 15.45
C VAL A 23 -0.93 12.77 15.67
N LEU A 24 -0.49 11.73 14.96
CA LEU A 24 -0.86 10.35 15.22
C LEU A 24 -0.17 9.98 16.54
N ASP A 25 -0.80 10.42 17.62
CA ASP A 25 -0.36 10.16 18.96
C ASP A 25 -0.76 8.74 19.36
N HIS A 26 0.19 8.07 20.01
CA HIS A 26 0.15 6.71 20.59
C HIS A 26 0.65 5.57 19.70
N PHE A 27 1.98 5.53 19.55
CA PHE A 27 2.72 4.30 19.26
C PHE A 27 3.06 3.59 20.58
N GLU A 28 2.12 2.84 21.14
CA GLU A 28 2.39 1.84 22.18
C GLU A 28 3.06 0.61 21.52
N PRO A 29 4.32 0.25 21.85
CA PRO A 29 4.98 -0.90 21.27
C PRO A 29 4.57 -2.18 22.02
N GLU A 30 3.30 -2.57 21.91
CA GLU A 30 2.86 -3.93 22.26
C GLU A 30 3.26 -4.85 21.09
N ASN A 31 4.50 -5.34 21.13
CA ASN A 31 5.19 -6.10 20.09
C ASN A 31 4.65 -7.54 19.96
N ASP A 32 3.40 -7.71 19.51
CA ASP A 32 2.92 -8.99 18.97
C ASP A 32 3.36 -9.20 17.50
N GLY A 33 3.91 -8.14 16.89
CA GLY A 33 4.38 -8.09 15.52
C GLY A 33 3.27 -7.88 14.49
N SER A 34 2.02 -7.64 14.89
CA SER A 34 0.92 -7.23 14.00
C SER A 34 1.06 -5.77 13.56
N ILE A 35 0.47 -5.44 12.41
CA ILE A 35 0.30 -4.03 11.99
C ILE A 35 -1.19 -3.74 11.96
N THR A 36 -1.63 -2.80 12.79
CA THR A 36 -3.02 -2.31 12.82
C THR A 36 -3.02 -0.82 12.49
N LEU A 37 -3.80 -0.43 11.49
CA LEU A 37 -3.99 0.97 11.08
C LEU A 37 -5.48 1.28 11.14
N SER A 38 -5.86 2.17 12.05
CA SER A 38 -7.25 2.58 12.27
C SER A 38 -7.54 3.93 11.63
N ASP A 39 -8.69 4.02 10.99
CA ASP A 39 -9.33 5.24 10.52
C ASP A 39 -10.77 5.27 11.08
N PRO A 40 -11.42 6.44 11.30
CA PRO A 40 -12.78 6.48 11.85
C PRO A 40 -13.80 5.63 11.10
N ARG A 41 -13.58 5.32 9.81
CA ARG A 41 -14.51 4.55 8.98
C ARG A 41 -14.11 3.10 8.79
N SER A 42 -12.85 2.75 9.05
CA SER A 42 -12.31 1.43 8.69
C SER A 42 -11.05 1.09 9.46
N THR A 43 -10.77 -0.21 9.64
CA THR A 43 -9.55 -0.66 10.31
C THR A 43 -8.86 -1.68 9.45
N TYR A 44 -7.61 -1.40 9.11
CA TYR A 44 -6.71 -2.31 8.46
C TYR A 44 -5.94 -3.11 9.51
N LYS A 45 -5.89 -4.43 9.35
CA LYS A 45 -5.14 -5.35 10.21
C LYS A 45 -4.32 -6.29 9.32
N LEU A 46 -3.05 -6.45 9.66
CA LEU A 46 -2.13 -7.39 9.03
C LEU A 46 -1.65 -8.40 10.06
N GLN A 47 -1.70 -9.68 9.68
CA GLN A 47 -1.25 -10.76 10.54
C GLN A 47 0.24 -10.63 10.89
N PRO A 48 0.64 -10.92 12.14
CA PRO A 48 2.04 -10.80 12.57
C PRO A 48 3.04 -11.54 11.69
N LYS A 49 2.67 -12.73 11.20
CA LYS A 49 3.52 -13.54 10.33
C LYS A 49 3.92 -12.77 9.06
N ILE A 50 2.97 -12.07 8.45
CA ILE A 50 3.17 -11.32 7.21
C ILE A 50 3.90 -10.01 7.50
N ALA A 51 3.51 -9.31 8.57
CA ALA A 51 4.17 -8.08 8.99
C ALA A 51 5.68 -8.27 9.29
N LYS A 52 6.07 -9.42 9.86
CA LYS A 52 7.47 -9.80 10.08
C LYS A 52 8.26 -10.05 8.78
N MET A 53 7.59 -10.39 7.67
CA MET A 53 8.25 -10.56 6.37
C MET A 53 8.54 -9.22 5.68
N LEU A 54 7.89 -8.13 6.09
CA LEU A 54 8.07 -6.80 5.49
C LEU A 54 9.25 -6.07 6.14
N TYR A 55 10.11 -5.48 5.29
CA TYR A 55 11.17 -4.58 5.72
C TYR A 55 10.60 -3.27 6.30
N PRO A 56 11.36 -2.53 7.14
CA PRO A 56 10.89 -1.29 7.75
C PRO A 56 10.34 -0.27 6.74
N HIS A 57 11.04 -0.03 5.62
CA HIS A 57 10.59 0.90 4.58
C HIS A 57 9.28 0.45 3.91
N GLN A 58 9.07 -0.86 3.75
CA GLN A 58 7.83 -1.41 3.19
C GLN A 58 6.66 -1.21 4.15
N ARG A 59 6.89 -1.22 5.47
CA ARG A 59 5.85 -0.95 6.47
C ARG A 59 5.43 0.52 6.43
N GLU A 60 6.36 1.44 6.26
CA GLU A 60 6.04 2.85 6.03
C GLU A 60 5.28 3.05 4.72
N GLY A 61 5.73 2.41 3.64
CA GLY A 61 5.01 2.42 2.38
C GLY A 61 3.61 1.81 2.48
N LEU A 62 3.41 0.83 3.36
CA LEU A 62 2.09 0.25 3.64
C LEU A 62 1.17 1.23 4.39
N LYS A 63 1.70 1.98 5.36
CA LYS A 63 0.95 3.07 6.02
C LYS A 63 0.54 4.14 5.02
N TRP A 64 1.43 4.49 4.10
CA TRP A 64 1.12 5.42 3.01
C TRP A 64 0.02 4.88 2.09
N LEU A 65 0.09 3.61 1.67
CA LEU A 65 -0.97 2.95 0.88
C LEU A 65 -2.31 2.94 1.61
N TRP A 66 -2.32 2.69 2.93
CA TRP A 66 -3.52 2.77 3.75
C TRP A 66 -4.13 4.18 3.73
N SER A 67 -3.31 5.21 3.89
CA SER A 67 -3.79 6.61 3.82
C SER A 67 -4.45 6.94 2.48
N LEU A 68 -3.95 6.38 1.37
CA LEU A 68 -4.53 6.57 0.04
C LEU A 68 -5.86 5.83 -0.09
N HIS A 69 -5.92 4.59 0.40
CA HIS A 69 -7.13 3.78 0.40
C HIS A 69 -8.28 4.44 1.15
N VAL A 70 -8.02 4.95 2.36
CA VAL A 70 -9.00 5.69 3.18
C VAL A 70 -9.54 6.93 2.45
N ARG A 71 -8.67 7.62 1.70
CA ARG A 71 -9.04 8.80 0.90
C ARG A 71 -9.70 8.45 -0.44
N GLY A 72 -9.80 7.16 -0.79
CA GLY A 72 -10.31 6.72 -2.09
C GLY A 72 -9.43 7.15 -3.27
N LYS A 73 -8.12 7.32 -3.05
CA LYS A 73 -7.15 7.77 -4.07
C LYS A 73 -6.22 6.62 -4.46
N GLY A 74 -5.72 6.68 -5.70
CA GLY A 74 -4.61 5.84 -6.15
C GLY A 74 -3.25 6.44 -5.82
N GLY A 75 -2.19 5.66 -6.00
CA GLY A 75 -0.81 6.09 -5.83
C GLY A 75 0.14 5.33 -6.75
N ILE A 76 1.28 5.95 -7.04
CA ILE A 76 2.37 5.36 -7.82
C ILE A 76 3.53 5.10 -6.87
N LEU A 77 3.98 3.84 -6.78
CA LEU A 77 5.19 3.49 -6.03
C LEU A 77 6.41 3.66 -6.92
N GLY A 78 7.17 4.72 -6.68
CA GLY A 78 8.35 5.11 -7.46
C GLY A 78 9.69 4.70 -6.85
N ASP A 79 9.71 3.83 -5.83
CA ASP A 79 10.93 3.45 -5.11
C ASP A 79 11.94 2.72 -6.01
N ASP A 80 13.21 2.71 -5.61
CA ASP A 80 14.29 2.03 -6.32
C ASP A 80 14.00 0.55 -6.63
N MET A 81 14.60 0.08 -7.72
CA MET A 81 14.52 -1.32 -8.12
C MET A 81 15.14 -2.22 -7.03
N GLY A 82 14.50 -3.35 -6.73
CA GLY A 82 15.00 -4.29 -5.72
C GLY A 82 14.49 -4.09 -4.28
N LEU A 83 13.79 -2.99 -3.98
CA LEU A 83 13.24 -2.73 -2.63
C LEU A 83 12.01 -3.58 -2.25
N GLY A 84 11.62 -4.54 -3.09
CA GLY A 84 10.55 -5.50 -2.80
C GLY A 84 9.13 -4.93 -2.89
N LYS A 85 8.89 -4.01 -3.84
CA LYS A 85 7.56 -3.41 -4.10
C LYS A 85 6.45 -4.46 -4.24
N THR A 86 6.72 -5.58 -4.91
CA THR A 86 5.77 -6.69 -5.06
C THR A 86 5.31 -7.24 -3.70
N MET A 87 6.25 -7.53 -2.80
CA MET A 87 5.95 -8.06 -1.47
C MET A 87 5.20 -7.04 -0.60
N GLN A 88 5.53 -5.75 -0.73
CA GLN A 88 4.80 -4.67 -0.07
C GLN A 88 3.33 -4.61 -0.52
N ILE A 89 3.07 -4.69 -1.84
CA ILE A 89 1.70 -4.74 -2.37
C ILE A 89 0.98 -6.02 -1.91
N CYS A 90 1.64 -7.18 -1.95
CA CYS A 90 1.07 -8.43 -1.48
C CYS A 90 0.68 -8.36 0.01
N GLY A 91 1.56 -7.80 0.85
CA GLY A 91 1.28 -7.55 2.27
C GLY A 91 0.09 -6.64 2.49
N PHE A 92 0.00 -5.54 1.71
CA PHE A 92 -1.15 -4.63 1.76
C PHE A 92 -2.46 -5.32 1.35
N LEU A 93 -2.45 -6.09 0.26
CA LEU A 93 -3.64 -6.86 -0.16
C LEU A 93 -4.06 -7.88 0.89
N ALA A 94 -3.10 -8.58 1.50
CA ALA A 94 -3.38 -9.58 2.53
C ALA A 94 -4.09 -8.95 3.74
N GLY A 95 -3.66 -7.76 4.18
CA GLY A 95 -4.34 -7.07 5.27
C GLY A 95 -5.72 -6.54 4.90
N LEU A 96 -5.91 -6.06 3.66
CA LEU A 96 -7.23 -5.65 3.17
C LEU A 96 -8.23 -6.83 3.12
N PHE A 97 -7.79 -7.99 2.64
CA PHE A 97 -8.61 -9.22 2.64
C PHE A 97 -8.90 -9.71 4.06
N TYR A 98 -7.89 -9.71 4.94
CA TYR A 98 -8.05 -10.12 6.34
C TYR A 98 -9.05 -9.23 7.07
N SER A 99 -9.02 -7.92 6.78
CA SER A 99 -9.92 -6.92 7.36
C SER A 99 -11.29 -6.84 6.67
N ARG A 100 -11.53 -7.65 5.64
CA ARG A 100 -12.76 -7.67 4.82
C ARG A 100 -13.10 -6.33 4.16
N LEU A 101 -12.08 -5.52 3.85
CA LEU A 101 -12.23 -4.22 3.20
C LEU A 101 -12.38 -4.35 1.67
N ILE A 102 -11.98 -5.49 1.12
CA ILE A 102 -12.06 -5.80 -0.31
C ILE A 102 -12.58 -7.23 -0.51
N ARG A 103 -13.22 -7.45 -1.67
CA ARG A 103 -13.67 -8.79 -2.10
C ARG A 103 -12.89 -9.34 -3.30
N ARG A 104 -12.43 -8.47 -4.19
CA ARG A 104 -11.74 -8.83 -5.44
C ARG A 104 -10.67 -7.79 -5.77
N VAL A 105 -9.59 -8.25 -6.41
CA VAL A 105 -8.47 -7.44 -6.90
C VAL A 105 -8.04 -8.00 -8.24
N LEU A 106 -7.66 -7.14 -9.16
CA LEU A 106 -7.01 -7.50 -10.42
C LEU A 106 -5.56 -7.02 -10.36
N VAL A 107 -4.62 -7.95 -10.49
CA VAL A 107 -3.20 -7.64 -10.66
C VAL A 107 -2.85 -7.86 -12.12
N VAL A 108 -2.32 -6.82 -12.77
CA VAL A 108 -1.84 -6.88 -14.15
C VAL A 108 -0.33 -6.75 -14.11
N ALA A 109 0.37 -7.73 -14.68
CA ALA A 109 1.83 -7.74 -14.77
C ALA A 109 2.26 -8.45 -16.06
N PRO A 110 3.46 -8.14 -16.59
CA PRO A 110 4.07 -8.90 -17.67
C PRO A 110 4.11 -10.41 -17.37
N LYS A 111 3.87 -11.25 -18.40
CA LYS A 111 3.81 -12.72 -18.24
C LYS A 111 5.04 -13.30 -17.55
N THR A 112 6.22 -12.78 -17.86
CA THR A 112 7.50 -13.20 -17.26
C THR A 112 7.59 -12.94 -15.76
N LEU A 113 6.78 -12.02 -15.21
CA LEU A 113 6.73 -11.69 -13.79
C LEU A 113 5.62 -12.43 -13.02
N LEU A 114 4.64 -13.03 -13.70
CA LEU A 114 3.54 -13.75 -13.05
C LEU A 114 4.01 -14.84 -12.07
N PRO A 115 5.02 -15.68 -12.38
CA PRO A 115 5.49 -16.69 -11.44
C PRO A 115 6.01 -16.08 -10.12
N HIS A 116 6.64 -14.91 -10.19
CA HIS A 116 7.10 -14.20 -9.01
C HIS A 116 5.92 -13.65 -8.19
N TRP A 117 4.93 -13.02 -8.84
CA TRP A 117 3.73 -12.55 -8.17
C TRP A 117 2.95 -13.68 -7.48
N ILE A 118 2.77 -14.82 -8.14
CA ILE A 118 2.09 -15.99 -7.56
C ILE A 118 2.84 -16.50 -6.32
N LYS A 119 4.18 -16.55 -6.38
CA LYS A 119 5.01 -16.94 -5.24
C LYS A 119 4.81 -16.00 -4.04
N GLU A 120 4.86 -14.67 -4.26
CA GLU A 120 4.69 -13.70 -3.18
C GLU A 120 3.26 -13.71 -2.61
N LEU A 121 2.24 -13.82 -3.48
CA LEU A 121 0.83 -13.97 -3.07
C LEU A 121 0.61 -15.25 -2.25
N SER A 122 1.25 -16.36 -2.64
CA SER A 122 1.22 -17.58 -1.86
C SER A 122 1.90 -17.40 -0.49
N ALA A 123 3.01 -16.67 -0.43
CA ALA A 123 3.76 -16.44 0.81
C ALA A 123 2.93 -15.67 1.85
N VAL A 124 2.08 -14.74 1.40
CA VAL A 124 1.16 -13.98 2.26
C VAL A 124 -0.18 -14.70 2.51
N GLY A 125 -0.34 -15.95 2.05
CA GLY A 125 -1.54 -16.76 2.29
C GLY A 125 -2.73 -16.46 1.37
N LEU A 126 -2.49 -15.88 0.19
CA LEU A 126 -3.52 -15.59 -0.81
C LEU A 126 -3.56 -16.61 -1.95
N SER A 127 -2.87 -17.75 -1.83
CA SER A 127 -2.81 -18.80 -2.86
C SER A 127 -4.19 -19.28 -3.29
N GLU A 128 -5.07 -19.65 -2.36
CA GLU A 128 -6.43 -20.14 -2.66
C GLU A 128 -7.34 -19.08 -3.30
N LYS A 129 -6.98 -17.80 -3.21
CA LYS A 129 -7.74 -16.68 -3.78
C LYS A 129 -7.20 -16.24 -5.15
N THR A 130 -6.07 -16.78 -5.58
CA THR A 130 -5.39 -16.37 -6.80
C THR A 130 -5.84 -17.27 -7.95
N ARG A 131 -6.25 -16.66 -9.07
CA ARG A 131 -6.54 -17.35 -10.33
C ARG A 131 -5.76 -16.67 -11.44
N GLU A 132 -4.99 -17.45 -12.18
CA GLU A 132 -4.28 -16.98 -13.37
C GLU A 132 -5.23 -17.00 -14.56
N TYR A 133 -5.26 -15.91 -15.32
CA TYR A 133 -6.02 -15.81 -16.55
C TYR A 133 -5.03 -15.69 -17.69
N ASP A 134 -4.65 -16.83 -18.25
CA ASP A 134 -3.76 -16.90 -19.39
C ASP A 134 -4.60 -16.87 -20.68
N CYS A 135 -4.33 -15.89 -21.54
CA CYS A 135 -5.08 -15.64 -22.78
C CYS A 135 -4.87 -16.70 -23.88
N HIS A 136 -4.21 -17.83 -23.59
CA HIS A 136 -4.00 -18.91 -24.55
C HIS A 136 -5.12 -19.95 -24.59
N ILE A 137 -6.18 -19.77 -23.80
CA ILE A 137 -7.35 -20.66 -23.79
C ILE A 137 -8.62 -19.81 -23.86
N LEU A 138 -8.92 -19.33 -25.06
CA LEU A 138 -10.31 -19.39 -25.52
C LEU A 138 -10.45 -20.75 -26.18
N ASP A 139 -10.81 -21.78 -25.41
CA ASP A 139 -11.40 -22.98 -26.00
C ASP A 139 -12.59 -22.52 -26.84
N PRO A 140 -12.71 -22.91 -28.14
CA PRO A 140 -13.84 -22.49 -28.98
C PRO A 140 -15.21 -23.07 -28.55
N VAL A 141 -15.30 -23.69 -27.37
CA VAL A 141 -16.48 -24.43 -26.91
C VAL A 141 -16.83 -24.06 -25.46
N GLN A 142 -17.18 -22.80 -25.22
CA GLN A 142 -18.29 -22.49 -24.31
C GLN A 142 -19.15 -21.37 -24.88
N ASN A 143 -20.24 -21.85 -25.47
CA ASN A 143 -21.57 -21.27 -25.64
C ASN A 143 -21.79 -19.85 -25.08
N SER A 144 -22.21 -18.97 -26.00
CA SER A 144 -23.07 -17.78 -25.88
C SER A 144 -23.15 -17.04 -24.54
N GLU A 145 -22.91 -15.72 -24.63
CA GLU A 145 -23.10 -14.70 -23.60
C GLU A 145 -22.00 -14.64 -22.56
N ASN A 146 -20.85 -14.03 -22.93
CA ASN A 146 -20.29 -12.92 -22.16
C ASN A 146 -19.17 -12.24 -22.95
N MET A 147 -19.23 -10.92 -22.95
CA MET A 147 -18.38 -9.99 -23.71
C MET A 147 -16.90 -10.16 -23.35
N ASN A 148 -16.09 -10.57 -24.32
CA ASN A 148 -14.63 -10.72 -24.17
C ASN A 148 -13.95 -9.36 -24.36
N PHE A 149 -13.26 -8.86 -23.32
CA PHE A 149 -12.31 -7.77 -23.48
C PHE A 149 -10.88 -8.32 -23.40
N SER A 150 -10.12 -8.10 -24.47
CA SER A 150 -8.68 -8.31 -24.54
C SER A 150 -8.01 -6.94 -24.61
N THR A 151 -7.06 -6.69 -23.71
CA THR A 151 -6.06 -5.63 -23.88
C THR A 151 -4.72 -6.22 -23.46
N TYR A 152 -3.82 -6.33 -24.44
CA TYR A 152 -2.39 -6.52 -24.22
C TYR A 152 -1.75 -5.12 -24.11
N PHE A 153 -0.87 -4.93 -23.12
CA PHE A 153 0.19 -3.91 -23.19
C PHE A 153 1.51 -4.64 -23.39
#